data_AF-A0A8T1FFY5-F1
#
_entry.id   AF-A0A8T1FFY5-F1
#
_cell.length_a   1.000
_cell.length_b   1.000
_cell.length_c   1.000
_cell.angle_alpha   90.00
_cell.angle_beta   90.00
_cell.angle_gamma   90.00
#
_symmetry.space_group_name_H-M   'P 1'
#
loop_
_entity.id
_entity.type
_entity.pdbx_description
1 polymer ?
#
loop_
_entity_poly.entity_id
_entity_poly.type
_entity_poly.pdbx_seq_one_letter_code
_entity_poly.pdbx_strand_id
1 'polypeptide(L)'
;MGRGKALSEQEHWWIVGLHDGGVPLREISRKTGRSRTCVRKAIKEEREPRTDEIRLLVRAAAKGDCFAKELKTRFGIKASVRTIQRLLKSVDHLVYTKMDRTLPLTAAHKTTRMDWAEEHILKPGKSA
;
A
#
# COMPACT_ATOMS: atom_id res chain seq x y z
N MET A 1 0.80 33.85 -5.01
CA MET A 1 0.89 33.18 -6.33
C MET A 1 2.31 33.31 -6.86
N GLY A 2 2.83 32.28 -7.56
CA GLY A 2 4.21 32.25 -8.03
C GLY A 2 4.48 33.38 -9.02
N ARG A 3 5.46 34.25 -8.73
CA ARG A 3 5.78 35.43 -9.56
C ARG A 3 6.65 35.12 -10.79
N GLY A 4 7.12 33.88 -10.93
CA GLY A 4 8.02 33.46 -12.00
C GLY A 4 7.34 32.59 -13.04
N LYS A 5 7.92 32.55 -14.25
CA LYS A 5 7.52 31.64 -15.33
C LYS A 5 7.54 30.19 -14.84
N ALA A 6 6.52 29.41 -15.20
CA ALA A 6 6.46 27.99 -14.91
C ALA A 6 7.72 27.26 -15.41
N LEU A 7 8.08 26.16 -14.73
CA LEU A 7 9.15 25.28 -15.19
C LEU A 7 8.70 24.62 -16.50
N SER A 8 9.58 24.63 -17.49
CA SER A 8 9.41 23.73 -18.64
C SER A 8 9.64 22.28 -18.21
N GLU A 9 9.09 21.34 -18.97
CA GLU A 9 9.28 19.90 -18.74
C GLU A 9 10.77 19.52 -18.78
N GLN A 10 11.53 20.09 -19.70
CA GLN A 10 12.98 19.88 -19.82
C GLN A 10 13.74 20.40 -18.59
N GLU A 11 13.43 21.62 -18.14
CA GLU A 11 14.03 22.18 -16.91
C GLU A 11 13.65 21.36 -15.67
N HIS A 12 12.43 20.83 -15.62
CA HIS A 12 11.97 19.97 -14.52
C HIS A 12 12.83 18.70 -14.43
N TRP A 13 12.96 17.96 -15.52
CA TRP A 13 13.79 16.75 -15.56
C TRP A 13 15.27 17.03 -15.36
N TRP A 14 15.77 18.16 -15.84
CA TRP A 14 17.16 18.57 -15.58
C TRP A 14 17.42 18.83 -14.08
N ILE A 15 16.47 19.47 -13.38
CA ILE A 15 16.54 19.69 -11.93
C ILE A 15 16.54 18.35 -11.17
N VAL A 16 15.64 17.43 -11.53
CA VAL A 16 15.53 16.10 -10.92
C VAL A 16 16.84 15.31 -11.11
N GLY A 17 17.36 15.26 -12.35
CA GLY A 17 18.60 14.54 -12.64
C GLY A 17 19.83 15.10 -11.92
N LEU A 18 19.94 16.43 -11.78
CA LEU A 18 21.02 17.05 -11.00
C LEU A 18 20.92 16.68 -9.51
N HIS A 19 19.70 16.67 -8.96
CA HIS A 19 19.47 16.30 -7.57
C HIS A 19 19.82 14.83 -7.31
N ASP A 20 19.43 13.92 -8.21
CA ASP A 20 19.74 12.50 -8.09
C ASP A 20 21.24 12.21 -8.26
N GLY A 21 21.94 13.05 -9.03
CA GLY A 21 23.41 13.10 -9.09
C GLY A 21 24.09 13.70 -7.85
N GLY A 22 23.35 14.00 -6.78
CA GLY A 22 23.90 14.50 -5.51
C GLY A 22 24.25 15.99 -5.49
N VAL A 23 23.86 16.76 -6.51
CA VAL A 23 24.16 18.19 -6.58
C VAL A 23 23.31 18.95 -5.54
N PRO A 24 23.91 19.81 -4.69
CA PRO A 24 23.15 20.50 -3.65
C PRO A 24 22.17 21.53 -4.24
N LEU A 25 21.01 21.71 -3.60
CA LEU A 25 19.92 22.61 -4.04
C LEU A 25 20.40 24.04 -4.40
N ARG A 26 21.40 24.55 -3.68
CA ARG A 26 22.00 25.87 -3.93
C ARG A 26 22.69 25.92 -5.29
N GLU A 27 23.39 24.85 -5.65
CA GLU A 27 24.11 24.76 -6.91
C GLU A 27 23.17 24.48 -8.08
N ILE A 28 22.14 23.66 -7.88
CA ILE A 28 21.06 23.49 -8.87
C ILE A 28 20.39 24.84 -9.15
N SER A 29 20.09 25.62 -8.10
CA SER A 29 19.52 26.96 -8.24
C SER A 29 20.42 27.93 -9.02
N ARG A 30 21.74 27.85 -8.83
CA ARG A 30 22.71 28.64 -9.62
C ARG A 30 22.77 28.20 -11.08
N LYS A 31 22.82 26.89 -11.35
CA LYS A 31 22.91 26.33 -12.71
C LYS A 31 21.65 26.58 -13.53
N THR A 32 20.48 26.52 -12.89
CA THR A 32 19.18 26.68 -13.57
C THR A 32 18.65 28.11 -13.54
N GLY A 33 19.25 29.01 -12.75
CA GLY A 33 18.73 30.37 -12.51
C GLY A 33 17.37 30.39 -11.79
N ARG A 34 16.88 29.24 -11.30
CA ARG A 34 15.59 29.12 -10.61
C ARG A 34 15.78 29.29 -9.11
N SER A 35 14.76 29.81 -8.43
CA SER A 35 14.82 29.99 -6.98
C SER A 35 14.95 28.64 -6.27
N ARG A 36 15.64 28.63 -5.12
CA ARG A 36 15.78 27.41 -4.29
C ARG A 36 14.43 26.79 -3.90
N THR A 37 13.40 27.62 -3.73
CA THR A 37 12.03 27.16 -3.43
C THR A 37 11.39 26.45 -4.62
N CYS A 38 11.63 26.93 -5.84
CA CYS A 38 11.15 26.31 -7.07
C CYS A 38 11.83 24.95 -7.29
N VAL A 39 13.16 24.89 -7.13
CA VAL A 39 13.94 23.64 -7.21
C VAL A 39 13.45 22.63 -6.17
N ARG A 40 13.28 23.06 -4.91
CA ARG A 40 12.75 22.19 -3.85
C ARG A 40 11.35 21.66 -4.17
N LYS A 41 10.49 22.48 -4.76
CA LYS A 41 9.14 22.05 -5.18
C LYS A 41 9.20 21.02 -6.30
N ALA A 42 10.02 21.23 -7.33
CA ALA A 42 10.17 20.27 -8.42
C ALA A 42 10.64 18.89 -7.90
N ILE A 43 11.66 18.89 -7.05
CA ILE A 43 12.15 17.64 -6.42
C ILE A 43 11.09 17.01 -5.52
N LYS A 44 10.34 17.81 -4.77
CA LYS A 44 9.26 17.31 -3.90
C LYS A 44 8.11 16.74 -4.71
N GLU A 45 7.72 17.39 -5.80
CA GLU A 45 6.62 16.98 -6.69
C GLU A 45 6.96 15.67 -7.41
N GLU A 46 8.24 15.48 -7.76
CA GLU A 46 8.74 14.19 -8.24
C GLU A 46 8.81 13.14 -7.12
N ARG A 47 9.24 13.53 -5.92
CA ARG A 47 9.35 12.59 -4.78
C ARG A 47 8.00 12.22 -4.14
N GLU A 48 6.96 13.06 -4.16
CA GLU A 48 5.64 12.83 -3.53
C GLU A 48 4.48 13.65 -4.18
N PRO A 49 3.18 13.21 -4.21
CA PRO A 49 2.56 12.11 -3.45
C PRO A 49 1.52 11.30 -4.28
N ARG A 50 1.90 10.71 -5.42
CA ARG A 50 1.05 9.65 -6.04
C ARG A 50 1.49 8.25 -5.59
N THR A 51 2.69 8.13 -5.07
CA THR A 51 3.35 6.89 -4.65
C THR A 51 3.15 6.57 -3.17
N ASP A 52 3.04 7.54 -2.26
CA ASP A 52 2.97 7.23 -0.83
C ASP A 52 1.62 6.69 -0.39
N GLU A 53 0.51 7.20 -0.93
CA GLU A 53 -0.82 6.61 -0.72
C GLU A 53 -0.86 5.16 -1.22
N ILE A 54 -0.26 4.92 -2.39
CA ILE A 54 -0.13 3.59 -2.99
C ILE A 54 0.74 2.69 -2.11
N ARG A 55 1.90 3.17 -1.65
CA ARG A 55 2.80 2.43 -0.76
C ARG A 55 2.15 2.10 0.58
N LEU A 56 1.42 3.05 1.17
CA LEU A 56 0.65 2.86 2.41
C LEU A 56 -0.44 1.80 2.21
N LEU A 57 -1.17 1.87 1.10
CA LEU A 57 -2.18 0.88 0.74
C LEU A 57 -1.58 -0.50 0.53
N VAL A 58 -0.47 -0.62 -0.20
CA VAL A 58 0.24 -1.89 -0.45
C VAL A 58 0.79 -2.46 0.85
N ARG A 59 1.38 -1.65 1.72
CA ARG A 59 1.85 -2.08 3.06
C ARG A 59 0.71 -2.60 3.93
N ALA A 60 -0.43 -1.90 3.93
CA ALA A 60 -1.59 -2.35 4.69
C ALA A 60 -2.19 -3.64 4.12
N ALA A 61 -2.23 -3.79 2.79
CA ALA A 61 -2.68 -5.00 2.13
C ALA A 61 -1.75 -6.20 2.38
N ALA A 62 -0.44 -5.97 2.43
CA ALA A 62 0.56 -7.00 2.72
C ALA A 62 0.40 -7.63 4.11
N LYS A 63 -0.24 -6.93 5.06
CA LYS A 63 -0.57 -7.49 6.38
C LYS A 63 -1.63 -8.61 6.31
N GLY A 64 -2.48 -8.61 5.28
CA GLY A 64 -3.52 -9.62 5.08
C GLY A 64 -4.81 -9.42 5.92
N ASP A 65 -4.86 -8.39 6.75
CA ASP A 65 -5.95 -8.18 7.74
C ASP A 65 -7.18 -7.46 7.19
N CYS A 66 -7.14 -6.92 5.97
CA CYS A 66 -8.17 -6.00 5.48
C CYS A 66 -8.61 -6.31 4.05
N PHE A 67 -9.91 -6.18 3.78
CA PHE A 67 -10.45 -6.19 2.42
C PHE A 67 -10.17 -4.87 1.69
N ALA A 68 -10.17 -4.91 0.35
CA ALA A 68 -10.04 -3.70 -0.48
C ALA A 68 -11.09 -2.61 -0.15
N LYS A 69 -12.31 -3.01 0.26
CA LYS A 69 -13.36 -2.08 0.71
C LYS A 69 -12.99 -1.41 2.05
N GLU A 70 -12.40 -2.15 2.97
CA GLU A 70 -11.97 -1.64 4.28
C GLU A 70 -10.74 -0.75 4.14
N LEU A 71 -9.82 -1.09 3.25
CA LEU A 71 -8.69 -0.24 2.88
C LEU A 71 -9.18 1.10 2.33
N LYS A 72 -10.21 1.10 1.46
CA LYS A 72 -10.83 2.33 0.96
C LYS A 72 -11.33 3.23 2.11
N THR A 73 -12.06 2.65 3.07
CA THR A 73 -12.64 3.42 4.19
C THR A 73 -11.57 3.88 5.18
N ARG A 74 -10.56 3.04 5.48
CA ARG A 74 -9.47 3.37 6.40
C ARG A 74 -8.63 4.55 5.91
N PHE A 75 -8.31 4.55 4.62
CA PHE A 75 -7.42 5.54 4.01
C PHE A 75 -8.18 6.69 3.32
N GLY A 76 -9.53 6.72 3.39
CA GLY A 76 -10.33 7.81 2.83
C GLY A 76 -10.21 7.98 1.31
N ILE A 77 -9.85 6.91 0.58
CA ILE A 77 -9.50 7.00 -0.84
C ILE A 77 -10.76 7.23 -1.67
N LYS A 78 -10.79 8.31 -2.45
CA LYS A 78 -11.92 8.65 -3.35
C LYS A 78 -12.14 7.63 -4.48
N ALA A 79 -11.13 6.80 -4.77
CA ALA A 79 -11.16 5.80 -5.83
C ALA A 79 -12.22 4.69 -5.63
N SER A 80 -12.52 3.98 -6.72
CA SER A 80 -13.39 2.80 -6.66
C SER A 80 -12.65 1.61 -6.01
N VAL A 81 -13.41 0.71 -5.38
CA VAL A 81 -12.85 -0.56 -4.85
C VAL A 81 -12.15 -1.36 -5.96
N ARG A 82 -12.70 -1.34 -7.18
CA ARG A 82 -12.11 -2.01 -8.35
C ARG A 82 -10.78 -1.40 -8.79
N THR A 83 -10.57 -0.11 -8.58
CA THR A 83 -9.28 0.55 -8.83
C THR A 83 -8.23 0.07 -7.84
N ILE A 84 -8.60 -0.02 -6.55
CA ILE A 84 -7.74 -0.54 -5.48
C ILE A 84 -7.36 -2.00 -5.77
N GLN A 85 -8.32 -2.84 -6.14
CA GLN A 85 -8.05 -4.24 -6.49
C GLN A 85 -7.10 -4.39 -7.69
N ARG A 86 -7.30 -3.60 -8.75
CA ARG A 86 -6.39 -3.62 -9.92
C ARG A 86 -4.97 -3.22 -9.54
N LEU A 87 -4.84 -2.20 -8.71
CA LEU A 87 -3.54 -1.73 -8.21
C LEU A 87 -2.87 -2.78 -7.32
N LEU A 88 -3.60 -3.43 -6.41
CA LEU A 88 -3.02 -4.50 -5.59
C LEU A 88 -2.63 -5.72 -6.43
N LYS A 89 -3.37 -6.01 -7.50
CA LYS A 89 -3.07 -7.11 -8.42
C LYS A 89 -1.83 -6.84 -9.29
N SER A 90 -1.48 -5.58 -9.55
CA SER A 90 -0.28 -5.23 -10.32
C SER A 90 1.01 -5.26 -9.49
N VAL A 91 0.94 -5.64 -8.21
CA VAL A 91 2.11 -5.70 -7.33
C VAL A 91 2.62 -7.14 -7.28
N ASP A 92 3.84 -7.36 -7.79
CA ASP A 92 4.40 -8.70 -8.01
C ASP A 92 4.53 -9.55 -6.74
N HIS A 93 4.74 -8.92 -5.58
CA HIS A 93 4.92 -9.61 -4.30
C HIS A 93 3.62 -9.81 -3.52
N LEU A 94 2.47 -9.35 -4.04
CA LEU A 94 1.16 -9.58 -3.42
C LEU A 94 0.46 -10.74 -4.12
N VAL A 95 0.32 -11.85 -3.40
CA VAL A 95 -0.48 -12.99 -3.85
C VAL A 95 -1.90 -12.85 -3.31
N TYR A 96 -2.90 -12.98 -4.19
CA TYR A 96 -4.28 -13.02 -3.75
C TYR A 96 -4.55 -14.32 -2.97
N THR A 97 -4.86 -14.16 -1.69
CA THR A 97 -5.29 -15.25 -0.82
C THR A 97 -6.71 -14.97 -0.34
N LYS A 98 -7.57 -15.99 -0.38
CA LYS A 98 -8.92 -15.88 0.17
C LYS A 98 -8.80 -15.77 1.69
N MET A 99 -9.41 -14.74 2.27
CA MET A 99 -9.41 -14.57 3.72
C MET A 99 -10.09 -15.78 4.37
N ASP A 100 -9.42 -16.41 5.33
CA ASP A 100 -10.01 -17.48 6.12
C ASP A 100 -11.02 -16.87 7.09
N ARG A 101 -12.31 -17.11 6.82
CA ARG A 101 -13.43 -16.65 7.64
C ARG A 101 -13.89 -17.71 8.63
N THR A 102 -13.03 -18.64 8.99
CA THR A 102 -13.32 -19.55 10.09
C THR A 102 -13.28 -18.77 11.40
N LEU A 103 -14.32 -18.96 12.23
CA LEU A 103 -14.24 -18.57 13.64
C LEU A 103 -13.05 -19.32 14.26
N PRO A 104 -12.21 -18.67 15.09
CA PRO A 104 -11.14 -19.38 15.76
C PRO A 104 -11.75 -20.55 16.55
N LEU A 105 -11.24 -21.76 16.29
CA LEU A 105 -11.62 -22.91 17.10
C LEU A 105 -11.11 -22.67 18.52
N THR A 106 -12.03 -22.35 19.43
CA THR A 106 -11.77 -22.29 20.85
C THR A 106 -11.37 -23.68 21.36
N ALA A 107 -10.69 -23.73 22.50
CA ALA A 107 -10.33 -25.00 23.12
C ALA A 107 -11.58 -25.89 23.34
N ALA A 108 -12.69 -25.31 23.80
CA ALA A 108 -13.96 -26.01 23.96
C ALA A 108 -14.49 -26.62 22.64
N HIS A 109 -14.43 -25.88 21.53
CA HIS A 109 -14.83 -26.43 20.23
C HIS A 109 -13.94 -27.60 19.79
N LYS A 110 -12.66 -27.58 20.15
CA LYS A 110 -11.75 -28.70 19.85
C LYS A 110 -12.12 -29.94 20.68
N THR A 111 -12.38 -29.79 21.99
CA THR A 111 -12.80 -30.91 22.84
C THR A 111 -14.10 -31.52 22.35
N THR A 112 -15.15 -30.72 22.12
CA THR A 112 -16.44 -31.25 21.64
C THR A 112 -16.32 -31.98 20.30
N ARG A 113 -15.46 -31.51 19.38
CA ARG A 113 -15.20 -32.20 18.11
C ARG A 113 -14.45 -33.52 18.29
N MET A 114 -13.50 -33.56 19.22
CA MET A 114 -12.77 -34.78 19.55
C MET A 114 -13.70 -35.79 20.24
N ASP A 115 -14.51 -35.36 21.21
CA ASP A 115 -15.49 -36.21 21.90
C ASP A 115 -16.48 -36.82 20.89
N TRP A 116 -17.03 -36.00 19.99
CA TRP A 116 -17.90 -36.48 18.91
C TRP A 116 -17.19 -37.49 17.99
N ALA A 117 -15.93 -37.23 17.61
CA ALA A 117 -15.16 -38.14 16.77
C ALA A 117 -14.85 -39.46 17.48
N GLU A 118 -14.55 -39.42 18.78
CA GLU A 118 -14.35 -40.63 19.59
C GLU A 118 -15.62 -41.48 19.66
N GLU A 119 -16.78 -40.84 19.87
CA GLU A 119 -18.07 -41.52 19.98
C GLU A 119 -18.53 -42.11 18.64
N HIS A 120 -18.40 -41.35 17.54
CA HIS A 120 -19.03 -41.71 16.27
C HIS A 120 -18.10 -42.32 15.21
N ILE A 121 -16.79 -42.06 15.26
CA ILE A 121 -15.82 -42.56 14.28
C ILE A 121 -14.99 -43.70 14.87
N LEU A 122 -14.48 -43.55 16.09
CA LEU A 122 -13.54 -44.50 16.68
C LEU A 122 -14.22 -45.64 17.43
N LYS A 123 -15.43 -45.43 17.97
CA LYS A 123 -16.20 -46.45 18.69
C LYS A 123 -17.67 -46.52 18.24
N PRO A 124 -17.95 -46.79 16.96
CA PRO A 124 -19.34 -46.93 16.51
C PRO A 124 -19.96 -48.15 17.19
N GLY A 125 -20.80 -47.94 18.21
CA GLY A 125 -21.54 -49.01 18.90
C GLY A 125 -21.39 -49.14 20.41
N LYS A 126 -20.77 -48.19 21.11
CA LYS A 126 -20.89 -48.09 22.58
C LYS A 126 -21.93 -47.05 23.00
N SER A 127 -23.15 -47.21 22.49
CA SER A 127 -24.33 -46.63 23.11
C SER A 127 -24.89 -47.70 24.06
N ALA A 128 -24.62 -47.56 25.35
CA ALA A 128 -25.32 -48.28 26.41
C ALA A 128 -26.42 -47.37 26.96
#